data_AF-A0A2D4MCZ4-F1
#
_entry.id   AF-A0A2D4MCZ4-F1
#
_cell.length_a   1.000
_cell.length_b   1.000
_cell.length_c   1.000
_cell.angle_alpha   90.00
_cell.angle_beta   90.00
_cell.angle_gamma   90.00
#
_symmetry.space_group_name_H-M   'P 1'
#
loop_
_entity.id
_entity.type
_entity.pdbx_description
1 polymer ?
#
loop_
_entity_poly.entity_id
_entity_poly.type
_entity_poly.pdbx_seq_one_letter_code
_entity_poly.pdbx_strand_id
1 'polypeptide(L)'
;ASKVLKYSKMEAKKANIFSPNSPGQNVNPDLDIERKNISFSIEHLTNILDGGANNTKLRREVEAELEADPEFSQENRYFQSQNERYESAVRKTVHLFQKIAKMGWIEDGPEQNYCFKFLTDDLAFSIHLVFMNSILALGSDEQINKWIPLAKKIFIIGTYAQTELGHGLLLVLLNNKRQEKSLHFVASSVKCFFLFSHTQ
;
A
#
# COMPACT_ATOMS: atom_id res chain seq x y z
N ALA A 1 -0.29 -16.84 50.26
CA ALA A 1 -0.06 -15.43 49.90
C ALA A 1 1.37 -15.15 49.38
N SER A 2 2.45 -15.47 50.12
CA SER A 2 3.83 -15.05 49.79
C SER A 2 4.45 -15.69 48.53
N LYS A 3 4.10 -16.94 48.18
CA LYS A 3 4.57 -17.59 46.93
C LYS A 3 3.91 -17.01 45.67
N VAL A 4 2.62 -16.72 45.70
CA VAL A 4 1.86 -16.14 44.57
C VAL A 4 2.37 -14.72 44.25
N LEU A 5 2.71 -13.95 45.27
CA LEU A 5 3.28 -12.60 45.11
C LEU A 5 4.70 -12.61 44.50
N LYS A 6 5.49 -13.67 44.74
CA LYS A 6 6.82 -13.86 44.12
C LYS A 6 6.72 -14.24 42.64
N TYR A 7 5.78 -15.11 42.28
CA TYR A 7 5.52 -15.47 40.88
C TYR A 7 5.00 -14.27 40.06
N SER A 8 4.06 -13.49 40.61
CA SER A 8 3.56 -12.26 39.96
C SER A 8 4.66 -11.20 39.76
N LYS A 9 5.60 -11.05 40.70
CA LYS A 9 6.75 -10.14 40.54
C LYS A 9 7.81 -10.64 39.55
N MET A 10 7.94 -11.96 39.34
CA MET A 10 8.80 -12.53 38.30
C MET A 10 8.19 -12.39 36.90
N GLU A 11 6.88 -12.58 36.77
CA GLU A 11 6.11 -12.32 35.54
C GLU A 11 6.18 -10.83 35.14
N ALA A 12 5.95 -9.92 36.10
CA ALA A 12 6.05 -8.47 35.87
C ALA A 12 7.49 -8.02 35.51
N LYS A 13 8.53 -8.72 35.99
CA LYS A 13 9.93 -8.46 35.58
C LYS A 13 10.26 -9.00 34.19
N LYS A 14 9.62 -10.09 33.74
CA LYS A 14 9.74 -10.59 32.36
C LYS A 14 8.98 -9.72 31.35
N ALA A 15 7.83 -9.17 31.73
CA ALA A 15 7.05 -8.27 30.91
C ALA A 15 7.74 -6.91 30.65
N ASN A 16 8.67 -6.50 31.51
CA ASN A 16 9.38 -5.22 31.39
C ASN A 16 10.71 -5.30 30.60
N ILE A 17 10.97 -6.41 29.90
CA ILE A 17 12.15 -6.56 29.02
C ILE A 17 11.81 -6.19 27.56
N PHE A 18 10.52 -6.04 27.23
CA PHE A 18 10.05 -5.70 25.89
C PHE A 18 9.31 -4.36 25.91
N SER A 19 10.07 -3.29 26.13
CA SER A 19 9.60 -1.93 25.83
C SER A 19 10.24 -1.52 24.51
N PRO A 20 9.50 -1.51 23.39
CA PRO A 20 10.00 -0.98 22.14
C PRO A 20 9.82 0.53 22.23
N ASN A 21 10.93 1.28 22.28
CA ASN A 21 11.13 2.61 21.68
C ASN A 21 12.18 3.43 22.46
N SER A 22 13.45 3.29 22.07
CA SER A 22 14.49 4.35 22.10
C SER A 22 15.79 3.85 21.41
N PRO A 23 16.57 4.74 20.78
CA PRO A 23 17.65 4.37 19.85
C PRO A 23 18.88 3.87 20.61
N GLY A 24 19.09 2.56 20.53
CA GLY A 24 20.16 1.83 21.22
C GLY A 24 19.79 0.35 21.31
N GLN A 25 19.35 -0.25 20.20
CA GLN A 25 18.84 -1.61 20.21
C GLN A 25 19.96 -2.62 20.36
N ASN A 26 19.78 -3.51 21.34
CA ASN A 26 20.48 -4.77 21.51
C ASN A 26 20.15 -5.67 20.30
N VAL A 27 20.85 -5.45 19.18
CA VAL A 27 20.76 -6.29 17.98
C VAL A 27 21.15 -7.71 18.39
N ASN A 28 20.43 -8.71 17.88
CA ASN A 28 20.79 -10.11 18.10
C ASN A 28 22.30 -10.30 17.77
N PRO A 29 23.10 -10.88 18.67
CA PRO A 29 24.55 -10.98 18.50
C PRO A 29 24.96 -11.71 17.21
N ASP A 30 24.21 -12.72 16.77
CA ASP A 30 24.50 -13.44 15.53
C ASP A 30 24.33 -12.52 14.31
N LEU A 31 23.27 -11.70 14.31
CA LEU A 31 23.05 -10.71 13.25
C LEU A 31 24.12 -9.61 13.26
N ASP A 32 24.59 -9.21 14.45
CA ASP A 32 25.64 -8.20 14.58
C ASP A 32 26.99 -8.73 14.06
N ILE A 33 27.30 -10.00 14.31
CA ILE A 33 28.49 -10.67 13.74
C ILE A 33 28.42 -10.66 12.22
N GLU A 34 27.30 -11.09 11.62
CA GLU A 34 27.15 -11.11 10.16
C GLU A 34 27.20 -9.71 9.54
N ARG A 35 26.57 -8.71 10.18
CA ARG A 35 26.61 -7.31 9.73
C ARG A 35 28.01 -6.71 9.76
N LYS A 36 28.88 -7.17 10.67
CA LYS A 36 30.28 -6.74 10.76
C LYS A 36 31.18 -7.39 9.72
N ASN A 37 30.81 -8.57 9.21
CA ASN A 37 31.62 -9.37 8.28
C ASN A 37 31.44 -8.97 6.81
N ILE A 38 31.09 -7.72 6.53
CA ILE A 38 30.83 -7.23 5.17
C ILE A 38 32.09 -6.63 4.53
N SER A 39 32.29 -6.89 3.23
CA SER A 39 33.44 -6.40 2.44
C SER A 39 33.14 -5.14 1.62
N PHE A 40 31.94 -4.57 1.75
CA PHE A 40 31.47 -3.43 0.97
C PHE A 40 30.75 -2.40 1.85
N SER A 41 30.58 -1.18 1.34
CA SER A 41 29.83 -0.12 2.03
C SER A 41 28.33 -0.30 1.83
N ILE A 42 27.59 -0.47 2.94
CA ILE A 42 26.12 -0.55 2.94
C ILE A 42 25.54 0.70 2.31
N GLU A 43 25.99 1.89 2.73
CA GLU A 43 25.45 3.16 2.24
C GLU A 43 25.64 3.31 0.74
N HIS A 44 26.81 2.93 0.21
CA HIS A 44 27.06 2.97 -1.22
C HIS A 44 26.12 2.04 -1.99
N LEU A 45 25.93 0.80 -1.51
CA LEU A 45 25.00 -0.14 -2.12
C LEU A 45 23.55 0.35 -2.05
N THR A 46 23.12 0.88 -0.91
CA THR A 46 21.78 1.46 -0.74
C THR A 46 21.54 2.59 -1.74
N ASN A 47 22.51 3.50 -1.89
CA ASN A 47 22.43 4.59 -2.87
C ASN A 47 22.34 4.05 -4.30
N ILE A 48 23.04 2.97 -4.65
CA ILE A 48 22.89 2.33 -5.97
C ILE A 48 21.49 1.77 -6.16
N LEU A 49 20.97 1.03 -5.18
CA LEU A 49 19.65 0.38 -5.25
C LEU A 49 18.49 1.38 -5.32
N ASP A 50 18.60 2.49 -4.62
CA ASP A 50 17.60 3.57 -4.64
C ASP A 50 17.75 4.51 -5.87
N GLY A 51 18.79 4.31 -6.70
CA GLY A 51 19.04 5.13 -7.89
C GLY A 51 19.70 6.49 -7.60
N GLY A 52 20.34 6.64 -6.45
CA GLY A 52 21.16 7.79 -6.07
C GLY A 52 21.01 8.17 -4.60
N ALA A 53 21.99 8.89 -4.06
CA ALA A 53 21.99 9.32 -2.65
C ALA A 53 20.81 10.24 -2.30
N ASN A 54 20.36 11.08 -3.24
CA ASN A 54 19.19 11.93 -3.04
C ASN A 54 17.91 11.11 -2.87
N ASN A 55 17.75 10.04 -3.64
CA ASN A 55 16.61 9.14 -3.56
C ASN A 55 16.62 8.34 -2.25
N THR A 56 17.79 7.86 -1.82
CA THR A 56 17.92 7.20 -0.50
C THR A 56 17.57 8.15 0.63
N LYS A 57 18.05 9.39 0.58
CA LYS A 57 17.72 10.41 1.57
C LYS A 57 16.21 10.66 1.60
N LEU A 58 15.60 10.89 0.45
CA LEU A 58 14.16 11.14 0.33
C LEU A 58 13.32 9.96 0.85
N ARG A 59 13.69 8.73 0.47
CA ARG A 59 13.03 7.51 0.96
C ARG A 59 13.06 7.46 2.48
N ARG A 60 14.23 7.67 3.10
CA ARG A 60 14.38 7.66 4.57
C ARG A 60 13.56 8.76 5.25
N GLU A 61 13.49 9.95 4.67
CA GLU A 61 12.67 11.05 5.18
C GLU A 61 11.18 10.72 5.16
N VAL A 62 10.69 10.15 4.05
CA VAL A 62 9.30 9.69 3.92
C VAL A 62 9.00 8.55 4.88
N GLU A 63 9.88 7.55 4.97
CA GLU A 63 9.72 6.40 5.87
C GLU A 63 9.65 6.85 7.34
N ALA A 64 10.55 7.74 7.77
CA ALA A 64 10.55 8.27 9.13
C ALA A 64 9.26 9.04 9.47
N GLU A 65 8.73 9.82 8.52
CA GLU A 65 7.48 10.57 8.69
C GLU A 65 6.25 9.64 8.78
N LEU A 66 6.26 8.52 8.05
CA LEU A 66 5.19 7.53 8.11
C LEU A 66 5.29 6.66 9.37
N GLU A 67 6.50 6.28 9.79
CA GLU A 67 6.74 5.49 11.00
C GLU A 67 6.37 6.25 12.27
N ALA A 68 6.55 7.57 12.28
CA ALA A 68 6.14 8.43 13.39
C ALA A 68 4.61 8.59 13.52
N ASP A 69 3.84 8.23 12.49
CA ASP A 69 2.40 8.40 12.45
C ASP A 69 1.68 7.11 12.89
N PRO A 70 0.98 7.12 14.04
CA PRO A 70 0.38 5.90 14.61
C PRO A 70 -0.72 5.30 13.73
N GLU A 71 -1.33 6.08 12.82
CA GLU A 71 -2.35 5.57 11.90
C GLU A 71 -1.77 4.56 10.91
N PHE A 72 -0.48 4.64 10.60
CA PHE A 72 0.19 3.69 9.71
C PHE A 72 0.80 2.47 10.42
N SER A 73 0.67 2.38 11.75
CA SER A 73 1.18 1.23 12.51
C SER A 73 0.65 -0.11 11.98
N GLN A 74 1.54 -1.11 11.96
CA GLN A 74 1.25 -2.48 11.50
C GLN A 74 1.20 -3.49 12.65
N GLU A 75 1.41 -3.07 13.90
CA GLU A 75 1.54 -3.97 15.05
C GLU A 75 0.36 -4.93 15.21
N ASN A 76 -0.85 -4.46 14.94
CA ASN A 76 -2.08 -5.23 15.14
C ASN A 76 -2.60 -5.95 13.89
N ARG A 77 -1.86 -5.90 12.77
CA ARG A 77 -2.32 -6.37 11.45
C ARG A 77 -2.76 -7.83 11.45
N TYR A 78 -2.07 -8.69 12.21
CA TYR A 78 -2.35 -10.13 12.26
C TYR A 78 -3.51 -10.50 13.18
N PHE A 79 -4.01 -9.56 13.99
CA PHE A 79 -5.15 -9.79 14.89
C PHE A 79 -6.47 -9.30 14.29
N GLN A 80 -6.44 -8.70 13.10
CA GLN A 80 -7.60 -8.18 12.41
C GLN A 80 -8.26 -9.24 11.53
N SER A 81 -9.59 -9.27 11.56
CA SER A 81 -10.43 -9.97 10.57
C SER A 81 -10.30 -9.34 9.19
N GLN A 82 -10.81 -10.03 8.16
CA GLN A 82 -10.78 -9.52 6.78
C GLN A 82 -11.49 -8.17 6.63
N ASN A 83 -12.64 -7.99 7.28
CA ASN A 83 -13.40 -6.73 7.21
C ASN A 83 -12.65 -5.60 7.91
N GLU A 84 -12.08 -5.85 9.08
CA GLU A 84 -11.28 -4.85 9.80
C GLU A 84 -10.03 -4.45 9.00
N ARG A 85 -9.40 -5.40 8.31
CA ARG A 85 -8.29 -5.09 7.39
C ARG A 85 -8.73 -4.21 6.23
N TYR A 86 -9.89 -4.47 5.64
CA TYR A 86 -10.43 -3.65 4.57
C TYR A 86 -10.76 -2.23 5.04
N GLU A 87 -11.48 -2.10 6.16
CA GLU A 87 -11.81 -0.80 6.76
C GLU A 87 -10.55 -0.02 7.15
N SER A 88 -9.58 -0.71 7.75
CA SER A 88 -8.28 -0.11 8.08
C SER A 88 -7.54 0.35 6.83
N ALA A 89 -7.54 -0.43 5.75
CA ALA A 89 -6.87 -0.06 4.51
C ALA A 89 -7.51 1.17 3.84
N VAL A 90 -8.84 1.26 3.82
CA VAL A 90 -9.56 2.44 3.32
C VAL A 90 -9.23 3.68 4.15
N ARG A 91 -9.28 3.55 5.48
CA ARG A 91 -8.93 4.64 6.41
C ARG A 91 -7.49 5.13 6.22
N LYS A 92 -6.52 4.20 6.16
CA LYS A 92 -5.11 4.51 5.91
C LYS A 92 -4.91 5.22 4.56
N THR A 93 -5.58 4.78 3.49
CA THR A 93 -5.50 5.44 2.18
C THR A 93 -6.02 6.88 2.21
N VAL A 94 -7.17 7.13 2.83
CA VAL A 94 -7.72 8.49 2.95
C VAL A 94 -6.80 9.38 3.80
N HIS A 95 -6.31 8.86 4.93
CA HIS A 95 -5.36 9.56 5.79
C HIS A 95 -4.07 9.91 5.06
N LEU A 96 -3.53 8.99 4.26
CA LEU A 96 -2.35 9.22 3.44
C LEU A 96 -2.55 10.38 2.46
N PHE A 97 -3.67 10.43 1.74
CA PHE A 97 -3.94 11.54 0.82
C PHE A 97 -4.06 12.89 1.54
N GLN A 98 -4.69 12.91 2.71
CA GLN A 98 -4.74 14.13 3.54
C GLN A 98 -3.35 14.56 4.00
N LYS A 99 -2.50 13.61 4.39
CA LYS A 99 -1.12 13.86 4.81
C LYS A 99 -0.27 14.40 3.67
N ILE A 100 -0.32 13.79 2.48
CA ILE A 100 0.37 14.26 1.26
C ILE A 100 -0.02 15.73 0.96
N ALA A 101 -1.32 16.03 0.97
CA ALA A 101 -1.81 17.39 0.73
C ALA A 101 -1.32 18.38 1.79
N LYS A 102 -1.32 17.98 3.08
CA LYS A 102 -0.85 18.82 4.19
C LYS A 102 0.66 19.09 4.13
N MET A 103 1.44 18.11 3.71
CA MET A 103 2.90 18.23 3.56
C MET A 103 3.30 19.03 2.32
N GLY A 104 2.35 19.33 1.43
CA GLY A 104 2.62 20.03 0.17
C GLY A 104 3.45 19.19 -0.80
N TRP A 105 3.47 17.87 -0.65
CA TRP A 105 4.13 16.97 -1.58
C TRP A 105 3.41 16.97 -2.92
N ILE A 106 4.19 16.87 -3.99
CA ILE A 106 3.69 16.93 -5.36
C ILE A 106 2.86 15.66 -5.64
N GLU A 107 1.66 15.84 -6.19
CA GLU A 107 0.84 14.72 -6.68
C GLU A 107 1.58 13.98 -7.80
N ASP A 108 1.60 12.65 -7.74
CA ASP A 108 2.40 11.77 -8.59
C ASP A 108 3.93 12.00 -8.46
N GLY A 109 4.36 12.67 -7.38
CA GLY A 109 5.76 12.95 -7.07
C GLY A 109 6.53 11.77 -6.46
N PRO A 110 7.86 11.92 -6.27
CA PRO A 110 8.70 10.85 -5.73
C PRO A 110 8.33 10.48 -4.27
N GLU A 111 7.88 11.44 -3.46
CA GLU A 111 7.46 11.20 -2.07
C GLU A 111 6.28 10.24 -2.01
N GLN A 112 5.25 10.51 -2.80
CA GLN A 112 4.07 9.67 -2.88
C GLN A 112 4.41 8.25 -3.34
N ASN A 113 5.34 8.11 -4.29
CA ASN A 113 5.84 6.79 -4.72
C ASN A 113 6.51 6.03 -3.57
N TYR A 114 7.30 6.70 -2.74
CA TYR A 114 7.88 6.07 -1.55
C TYR A 114 6.84 5.73 -0.49
N CYS A 115 5.79 6.55 -0.30
CA CYS A 115 4.68 6.19 0.58
C CYS A 115 4.00 4.89 0.14
N PHE A 116 3.69 4.75 -1.16
CA PHE A 116 3.07 3.55 -1.69
C PHE A 116 3.99 2.33 -1.57
N LYS A 117 5.31 2.48 -1.79
CA LYS A 117 6.27 1.39 -1.60
C LYS A 117 6.39 0.95 -0.13
N PHE A 118 6.37 1.90 0.79
CA PHE A 118 6.48 1.60 2.22
C PHE A 118 5.21 0.92 2.76
N LEU A 119 4.03 1.45 2.41
CA LEU A 119 2.76 0.98 2.96
C LEU A 119 2.17 -0.22 2.20
N THR A 120 2.49 -0.37 0.90
CA THR A 120 2.11 -1.49 0.02
C THR A 120 0.75 -2.10 0.33
N ASP A 121 0.72 -3.24 1.03
CA ASP A 121 -0.45 -4.08 1.24
C ASP A 121 -1.42 -3.56 2.31
N ASP A 122 -1.14 -2.42 2.92
CA ASP A 122 -1.97 -1.77 3.92
C ASP A 122 -2.85 -0.65 3.36
N LEU A 123 -2.81 -0.43 2.04
CA LEU A 123 -3.60 0.59 1.37
C LEU A 123 -4.70 -0.02 0.50
N ALA A 124 -5.87 0.62 0.52
CA ALA A 124 -6.94 0.36 -0.43
C ALA A 124 -6.69 1.08 -1.77
N PHE A 125 -7.42 0.66 -2.79
CA PHE A 125 -7.50 1.30 -4.11
C PHE A 125 -6.24 1.22 -5.00
N SER A 126 -5.32 0.28 -4.74
CA SER A 126 -4.16 0.06 -5.64
C SER A 126 -4.57 -0.18 -7.10
N ILE A 127 -5.65 -0.93 -7.34
CA ILE A 127 -6.18 -1.17 -8.69
C ILE A 127 -6.78 0.09 -9.35
N HIS A 128 -7.12 1.11 -8.56
CA HIS A 128 -7.60 2.39 -9.08
C HIS A 128 -6.50 3.12 -9.86
N LEU A 129 -5.24 2.95 -9.47
CA LEU A 129 -4.10 3.47 -10.22
C LEU A 129 -4.03 2.83 -11.61
N VAL A 130 -4.29 1.53 -11.71
CA VAL A 130 -4.36 0.84 -13.00
C VAL A 130 -5.53 1.35 -13.84
N PHE A 131 -6.68 1.62 -13.21
CA PHE A 131 -7.82 2.24 -13.89
C PHE A 131 -7.48 3.61 -14.49
N MET A 132 -6.82 4.49 -13.72
CA MET A 132 -6.39 5.80 -14.21
C MET A 132 -5.36 5.68 -15.34
N ASN A 133 -4.34 4.83 -15.17
CA ASN A 133 -3.34 4.57 -16.20
C ASN A 133 -3.98 4.03 -17.49
N SER A 134 -5.02 3.21 -17.38
CA SER A 134 -5.75 2.70 -18.55
C SER A 134 -6.45 3.82 -19.31
N ILE A 135 -7.07 4.78 -18.61
CA ILE A 135 -7.70 5.94 -19.24
C ILE A 135 -6.63 6.83 -19.89
N LEU A 136 -5.51 7.08 -19.22
CA LEU A 136 -4.42 7.89 -19.76
C LEU A 136 -3.79 7.27 -21.02
N ALA A 137 -3.67 5.94 -21.06
CA ALA A 137 -3.05 5.24 -22.17
C ALA A 137 -3.99 5.01 -23.37
N LEU A 138 -5.30 4.82 -23.13
CA LEU A 138 -6.25 4.36 -24.14
C LEU A 138 -7.38 5.36 -24.45
N GLY A 139 -7.57 6.36 -23.59
CA GLY A 139 -8.63 7.35 -23.73
C GLY A 139 -8.30 8.43 -24.75
N SER A 140 -9.33 9.01 -25.36
CA SER A 140 -9.18 10.26 -26.12
C SER A 140 -8.93 11.44 -25.18
N ASP A 141 -8.40 12.56 -25.71
CA ASP A 141 -8.18 13.78 -24.92
C ASP A 141 -9.46 14.25 -24.19
N GLU A 142 -10.62 14.15 -24.84
CA GLU A 142 -11.92 14.49 -24.24
C GLU A 142 -12.25 13.57 -23.04
N GLN A 143 -12.01 12.26 -23.18
CA GLN A 143 -12.25 11.29 -22.12
C GLN A 143 -11.27 11.47 -20.95
N ILE A 144 -9.99 11.71 -21.24
CA ILE A 144 -8.96 11.98 -20.24
C ILE A 144 -9.33 13.22 -19.44
N ASN A 145 -9.62 14.34 -20.12
CA ASN A 145 -9.98 15.60 -19.48
C ASN A 145 -11.27 15.51 -18.65
N LYS A 146 -12.20 14.63 -19.04
CA LYS A 146 -13.43 14.39 -18.28
C LYS A 146 -13.20 13.53 -17.03
N TRP A 147 -12.49 12.42 -17.15
CA TRP A 147 -12.47 11.38 -16.12
C TRP A 147 -11.27 11.43 -15.18
N ILE A 148 -10.08 11.78 -15.66
CA ILE A 148 -8.86 11.80 -14.84
C ILE A 148 -8.96 12.79 -13.67
N PRO A 149 -9.44 14.05 -13.86
CA PRO A 149 -9.56 14.98 -12.74
C PRO A 149 -10.51 14.49 -11.64
N LEU A 150 -11.53 13.70 -11.99
CA LEU A 150 -12.46 13.10 -11.04
C LEU A 150 -11.84 11.90 -10.32
N ALA A 151 -11.12 11.05 -11.05
CA ALA A 151 -10.44 9.87 -10.51
C ALA A 151 -9.32 10.27 -9.54
N LYS A 152 -8.48 11.26 -9.89
CA LYS A 152 -7.43 11.79 -9.01
C LYS A 152 -7.97 12.30 -7.67
N LYS A 153 -9.14 12.95 -7.70
CA LYS A 153 -9.83 13.44 -6.50
C LYS A 153 -10.64 12.37 -5.77
N ILE A 154 -10.61 11.12 -6.23
CA ILE A 154 -11.38 9.99 -5.69
C ILE A 154 -12.90 10.26 -5.72
N PHE A 155 -13.39 11.16 -6.58
CA PHE A 155 -14.83 11.34 -6.80
C PHE A 155 -15.44 10.17 -7.57
N ILE A 156 -14.61 9.44 -8.31
CA ILE A 156 -14.96 8.15 -8.88
C ILE A 156 -13.92 7.13 -8.44
N ILE A 157 -14.38 5.93 -8.09
CA ILE A 157 -13.52 4.79 -7.84
C ILE A 157 -13.73 3.80 -8.98
N GLY A 158 -12.65 3.55 -9.70
CA GLY A 158 -12.62 2.64 -10.84
C GLY A 158 -11.68 1.47 -10.62
N THR A 159 -11.83 0.45 -11.46
CA THR A 159 -11.00 -0.74 -11.51
C THR A 159 -10.69 -1.11 -12.96
N TYR A 160 -9.65 -1.89 -13.18
CA TYR A 160 -9.31 -2.42 -14.49
C TYR A 160 -9.80 -3.86 -14.63
N ALA A 161 -10.97 -4.03 -15.26
CA ALA A 161 -11.64 -5.31 -15.30
C ALA A 161 -11.51 -6.04 -16.64
N GLN A 162 -10.37 -6.73 -16.81
CA GLN A 162 -9.99 -7.49 -18.01
C GLN A 162 -10.30 -9.00 -17.88
N THR A 163 -9.94 -9.64 -16.77
CA THR A 163 -10.00 -11.11 -16.64
C THR A 163 -11.44 -11.63 -16.51
N GLU A 164 -11.78 -12.64 -17.31
CA GLU A 164 -13.08 -13.34 -17.30
C GLU A 164 -12.92 -14.74 -16.70
N LEU A 165 -14.00 -15.32 -16.16
CA LEU A 165 -13.97 -16.64 -15.47
C LEU A 165 -13.34 -17.76 -16.32
N GLY A 166 -13.46 -17.68 -17.65
CA GLY A 166 -12.90 -18.66 -18.59
C GLY A 166 -11.62 -18.22 -19.32
N HIS A 167 -11.16 -16.98 -19.16
CA HIS A 167 -10.09 -16.41 -19.99
C HIS A 167 -9.24 -15.38 -19.21
N GLY A 168 -7.96 -15.71 -19.00
CA GLY A 168 -7.00 -14.83 -18.32
C GLY A 168 -5.74 -14.46 -19.13
N LEU A 169 -5.44 -15.18 -20.23
CA LEU A 169 -4.17 -15.01 -20.97
C LEU A 169 -4.35 -14.56 -22.43
N LEU A 170 -5.47 -14.90 -23.08
CA LEU A 170 -5.70 -14.59 -24.50
C LEU A 170 -6.81 -13.55 -24.67
N LEU A 171 -6.43 -12.30 -24.92
CA LEU A 171 -7.37 -11.19 -25.19
C LEU A 171 -8.32 -11.48 -26.37
N VAL A 172 -7.89 -12.31 -27.33
CA VAL A 172 -8.64 -12.65 -28.55
C VAL A 172 -9.86 -13.55 -28.26
N LEU A 173 -9.87 -14.30 -27.15
CA LEU A 173 -10.97 -15.22 -26.79
C LEU A 173 -11.98 -14.61 -25.81
N LEU A 174 -11.79 -13.36 -25.38
CA LEU A 174 -12.76 -12.70 -24.50
C LEU A 174 -14.12 -12.64 -25.19
N ASN A 175 -15.12 -13.24 -24.54
CA ASN A 175 -16.43 -13.50 -25.14
C ASN A 175 -17.35 -12.27 -25.00
N ASN A 176 -16.80 -11.08 -25.21
CA ASN A 176 -17.56 -9.84 -25.24
C ASN A 176 -18.32 -9.78 -26.56
N LYS A 177 -19.53 -10.34 -26.57
CA LYS A 177 -20.47 -10.15 -27.68
C LYS A 177 -20.90 -8.69 -27.71
N ARG A 178 -20.22 -7.92 -28.55
CA ARG A 178 -20.57 -6.53 -28.86
C ARG A 178 -21.79 -6.54 -29.77
N GLN A 179 -22.92 -6.04 -29.27
CA GLN A 179 -24.13 -5.82 -30.07
C GLN A 179 -24.31 -4.32 -30.22
N GLU A 180 -24.16 -3.81 -31.43
CA GLU A 180 -24.38 -2.40 -31.75
C GLU A 180 -25.88 -2.19 -31.98
N LYS A 181 -26.58 -1.71 -30.95
CA LYS A 181 -27.99 -1.31 -31.04
C LYS A 181 -28.12 0.06 -30.41
N SER A 182 -28.13 1.11 -31.24
CA SER A 182 -28.12 2.55 -30.88
C SER A 182 -26.77 3.08 -30.35
N LEU A 183 -26.66 4.39 -30.09
CA LEU A 183 -25.50 5.08 -29.48
C LEU A 183 -25.06 4.50 -28.10
N HIS A 184 -25.69 3.43 -27.64
CA HIS A 184 -25.40 2.72 -26.41
C HIS A 184 -24.75 1.38 -26.70
N PHE A 185 -23.66 1.10 -25.98
CA PHE A 185 -22.97 -0.17 -26.03
C PHE A 185 -23.50 -1.10 -24.93
N VAL A 186 -23.86 -2.33 -25.29
CA VAL A 186 -24.27 -3.38 -24.34
C VAL A 186 -23.13 -4.38 -24.18
N ALA A 187 -22.64 -4.54 -22.95
CA ALA A 187 -21.59 -5.49 -22.59
C ALA A 187 -22.18 -6.63 -21.74
N SER A 188 -21.92 -7.88 -22.15
CA SER A 188 -22.39 -9.09 -21.45
C SER A 188 -21.24 -10.10 -21.31
N SER A 189 -20.59 -10.14 -20.14
CA SER A 189 -19.65 -11.20 -19.73
C SER A 189 -19.41 -11.15 -18.22
N VAL A 190 -19.09 -12.30 -17.61
CA VAL A 190 -18.80 -12.41 -16.16
C VAL A 190 -17.31 -12.20 -15.93
N LYS A 191 -16.99 -11.12 -15.22
CA LYS A 191 -15.62 -10.76 -14.82
C LYS A 191 -15.25 -11.47 -13.52
N CYS A 192 -14.02 -11.97 -13.43
CA CYS A 192 -13.52 -12.68 -12.24
C CYS A 192 -12.27 -12.02 -11.65
N PHE A 193 -12.01 -12.30 -10.38
CA PHE A 193 -11.07 -11.57 -9.51
C PHE A 193 -11.51 -10.14 -9.16
N PHE A 194 -12.80 -9.83 -9.33
CA PHE A 194 -13.42 -8.59 -8.87
C PHE A 194 -14.47 -8.93 -7.81
N LEU A 195 -14.36 -8.32 -6.63
CA LEU A 195 -15.42 -8.38 -5.61
C LEU A 195 -16.53 -7.40 -6.01
N PHE A 196 -17.69 -7.93 -6.42
CA PHE A 196 -18.94 -7.20 -6.31
C PHE A 196 -19.39 -7.31 -4.86
N SER A 197 -19.23 -6.25 -4.05
CA SER A 197 -19.98 -6.16 -2.80
C SER A 197 -21.43 -5.80 -3.15
N HIS A 198 -22.30 -6.79 -3.18
CA HIS A 198 -23.74 -6.54 -3.05
C HIS A 198 -24.00 -6.13 -1.59
N THR A 199 -24.19 -4.83 -1.37
CA THR A 199 -24.93 -4.37 -0.19
C THR A 199 -26.41 -4.66 -0.46
N GLN A 200 -26.96 -5.65 0.25
CA GLN A 200 -28.41 -5.73 0.47
C GLN A 200 -28.84 -4.69 1.49
#